data_AF-A0ABD2WCJ6-F1
#
_entry.id   AF-A0ABD2WCJ6-F1
#
_cell.length_a   1.000
_cell.length_b   1.000
_cell.length_c   1.000
_cell.angle_alpha   90.00
_cell.angle_beta   90.00
_cell.angle_gamma   90.00
#
_symmetry.space_group_name_H-M   'P 1'
#
loop_
_entity.id
_entity.type
_entity.pdbx_description
1 polymer ?
#
loop_
_entity_poly.entity_id
_entity_poly.type
_entity_poly.pdbx_seq_one_letter_code
_entity_poly.pdbx_strand_id
1 'polypeptide(L)'
;MSKIILLLALLVAVAAATPQQYPPNIIDFWRQQILEEATEKPVEKTCSPWKGPCHSYDDCCRNLLCLSYAAKCVPKFGLQIPGQDTRPLGPGPYPPYQG
;
A
#
# COMPACT_ATOMS: atom_id res chain seq x y z
N MET A 1 43.59 9.43 -34.80
CA MET A 1 42.91 8.92 -33.59
C MET A 1 41.70 8.14 -34.04
N SER A 2 41.79 6.80 -33.98
CA SER A 2 40.95 5.90 -34.78
C SER A 2 39.55 5.76 -34.18
N LYS A 3 38.50 5.92 -35.01
CA LYS A 3 37.09 5.66 -34.64
C LYS A 3 36.88 4.25 -34.06
N ILE A 4 37.79 3.33 -34.38
CA ILE A 4 37.86 1.96 -33.85
C ILE A 4 38.08 1.95 -32.32
N ILE A 5 38.87 2.88 -31.79
CA ILE A 5 39.16 2.97 -30.34
C ILE A 5 37.92 3.49 -29.58
N LEU A 6 37.18 4.45 -30.17
CA LEU A 6 35.91 4.94 -29.62
C LEU A 6 34.80 3.87 -29.65
N LEU A 7 34.73 3.08 -30.72
CA LEU A 7 33.80 1.93 -30.83
C LEU A 7 34.11 0.83 -29.81
N LEU A 8 35.39 0.51 -29.59
CA LEU A 8 35.80 -0.46 -28.57
C LEU A 8 35.49 0.03 -27.15
N ALA A 9 35.68 1.33 -26.85
CA ALA A 9 35.34 1.89 -25.54
C ALA A 9 33.82 1.87 -25.25
N LEU A 10 32.98 2.13 -26.26
CA LEU A 10 31.53 2.04 -26.16
C LEU A 10 31.03 0.60 -25.95
N LEU A 11 31.65 -0.39 -26.60
CA LEU A 11 31.30 -1.80 -26.44
C LEU A 11 31.59 -2.33 -25.02
N VAL A 12 32.68 -1.86 -24.38
CA VAL A 12 33.03 -2.31 -23.01
C VAL A 12 32.06 -1.75 -21.95
N ALA A 13 31.48 -0.58 -22.17
CA ALA A 13 30.57 0.04 -21.20
C ALA A 13 29.17 -0.61 -21.12
N VAL A 14 28.73 -1.33 -22.18
CA VAL A 14 27.38 -1.94 -22.24
C VAL A 14 27.31 -3.27 -21.47
N ALA A 15 28.43 -3.87 -21.08
CA ALA A 15 28.47 -5.19 -20.45
C ALA A 15 28.20 -5.20 -18.93
N ALA A 16 27.94 -4.05 -18.29
CA ALA A 16 27.73 -3.94 -16.84
C ALA A 16 26.25 -3.84 -16.41
N ALA A 17 25.32 -4.11 -17.31
CA ALA A 17 23.89 -4.21 -16.99
C ALA A 17 23.35 -5.56 -17.47
N THR A 18 23.81 -6.65 -16.86
CA THR A 18 23.07 -7.91 -16.93
C THR A 18 21.82 -7.75 -16.06
N PRO A 19 20.59 -7.80 -16.62
CA PRO A 19 19.42 -8.10 -15.83
C PRO A 19 19.63 -9.45 -15.14
N GLN A 20 19.21 -9.51 -13.89
CA GLN A 20 19.44 -10.57 -12.93
C GLN A 20 19.43 -12.00 -13.49
N GLN A 21 20.52 -12.72 -13.22
CA GLN A 21 20.55 -14.17 -13.21
C GLN A 21 19.52 -14.68 -12.19
N TYR A 22 18.39 -15.21 -12.64
CA TYR A 22 17.42 -15.90 -11.77
C TYR A 22 18.10 -17.11 -11.09
N PRO A 23 17.81 -17.37 -9.80
CA PRO A 23 18.49 -18.43 -9.08
C PRO A 23 18.05 -19.82 -9.60
N PRO A 24 18.97 -20.80 -9.75
CA PRO A 24 18.67 -22.13 -10.29
C PRO A 24 17.97 -23.07 -9.29
N ASN A 25 17.44 -22.51 -8.19
CA ASN A 25 17.07 -23.22 -6.98
C ASN A 25 15.64 -22.82 -6.56
N ILE A 26 14.75 -23.79 -6.41
CA ILE A 26 13.35 -23.57 -6.02
C ILE A 26 13.21 -22.88 -4.66
N ILE A 27 14.13 -23.12 -3.72
CA ILE A 27 14.19 -22.47 -2.40
C ILE A 27 14.46 -20.96 -2.55
N ASP A 28 15.30 -20.57 -3.51
CA ASP A 28 15.60 -19.16 -3.76
C ASP A 28 14.43 -18.43 -4.43
N PHE A 29 13.65 -19.13 -5.26
CA PHE A 29 12.39 -18.60 -5.81
C PHE A 29 11.36 -18.30 -4.70
N TRP A 30 11.16 -19.24 -3.77
CA TRP A 30 10.28 -19.02 -2.62
C TRP A 30 10.81 -17.91 -1.69
N ARG A 31 12.13 -17.83 -1.49
CA ARG A 31 12.75 -16.73 -0.74
C ARG A 31 12.45 -15.37 -1.36
N GLN A 32 12.49 -15.26 -2.69
CA GLN A 32 12.17 -13.99 -3.37
C GLN A 32 10.70 -13.61 -3.16
N GLN A 33 9.76 -14.53 -3.35
CA GLN A 33 8.34 -14.26 -3.04
C GLN A 33 8.13 -13.81 -1.58
N ILE A 34 8.76 -14.49 -0.62
CA ILE A 34 8.60 -14.16 0.81
C ILE A 34 9.16 -12.76 1.13
N LEU A 35 10.25 -12.34 0.47
CA LEU A 35 10.82 -11.01 0.68
C LEU A 35 9.97 -9.90 0.03
N GLU A 36 9.25 -10.19 -1.04
CA GLU A 36 8.27 -9.27 -1.64
C GLU A 36 7.04 -9.11 -0.74
N GLU A 37 6.57 -10.18 -0.10
CA GLU A 37 5.50 -10.12 0.92
C GLU A 37 5.98 -9.45 2.22
N ALA A 38 7.23 -9.68 2.64
CA ALA A 38 7.80 -9.07 3.84
C ALA A 38 8.17 -7.58 3.67
N THR A 39 8.22 -7.09 2.44
CA THR A 39 8.34 -5.66 2.10
C THR A 39 7.02 -5.05 1.65
N GLU A 40 5.88 -5.69 1.97
CA GLU A 40 4.65 -4.94 2.19
C GLU A 40 5.00 -3.91 3.28
N LYS A 41 5.37 -2.70 2.81
CA LYS A 41 5.48 -1.47 3.60
C LYS A 41 4.36 -1.59 4.62
N PRO A 42 4.62 -1.58 5.94
CA PRO A 42 3.55 -1.71 6.92
C PRO A 42 2.51 -0.72 6.45
N VAL A 43 1.37 -1.23 5.99
CA VAL A 43 0.32 -0.37 5.47
C VAL A 43 -0.01 0.44 6.70
N GLU A 44 0.54 1.65 6.76
CA GLU A 44 0.26 2.61 7.80
C GLU A 44 -1.24 2.70 7.69
N LYS A 45 -1.94 2.02 8.62
CA LYS A 45 -3.31 1.53 8.40
C LYS A 45 -4.18 2.77 8.20
N THR A 46 -4.25 3.18 6.95
CA THR A 46 -4.86 4.42 6.52
C THR A 46 -6.30 4.03 6.44
N CYS A 47 -7.00 4.29 7.53
CA CYS A 47 -8.42 4.06 7.59
C CYS A 47 -9.10 4.92 6.51
N SER A 48 -10.18 4.40 5.96
CA SER A 48 -11.00 5.10 4.99
C SER A 48 -11.77 6.23 5.66
N PRO A 49 -11.68 7.46 5.13
CA PRO A 49 -12.42 8.60 5.64
C PRO A 49 -13.90 8.49 5.28
N TRP A 50 -14.71 9.45 5.72
CA TRP A 50 -16.13 9.52 5.33
C TRP A 50 -16.31 9.50 3.82
N LYS A 51 -17.26 8.68 3.36
CA LYS A 51 -17.53 8.34 1.95
C LYS A 51 -16.38 7.61 1.23
N GLY A 52 -15.29 7.31 1.92
CA GLY A 52 -14.20 6.46 1.43
C GLY A 52 -14.67 5.01 1.25
N PRO A 53 -13.96 4.22 0.43
CA PRO A 53 -14.30 2.84 0.14
C PRO A 53 -14.12 1.95 1.37
N CYS A 54 -14.97 0.94 1.53
CA CYS A 54 -14.81 -0.06 2.59
C CYS A 54 -15.46 -1.40 2.19
N HIS A 55 -14.92 -2.47 2.75
CA HIS A 55 -15.47 -3.83 2.74
C HIS A 55 -15.90 -4.26 4.14
N SER A 56 -15.17 -3.82 5.16
CA SER A 56 -15.36 -4.22 6.56
C SER A 56 -15.44 -3.01 7.50
N TYR A 57 -15.91 -3.23 8.73
CA TYR A 57 -15.95 -2.20 9.76
C TYR A 57 -14.57 -1.61 10.05
N ASP A 58 -13.52 -2.44 10.06
CA ASP A 58 -12.17 -2.01 10.44
C ASP A 58 -11.48 -1.18 9.36
N ASP A 59 -12.03 -1.16 8.14
CA ASP A 59 -11.52 -0.32 7.05
C ASP A 59 -11.81 1.15 7.32
N CYS A 60 -12.92 1.47 8.00
CA CYS A 60 -13.33 2.84 8.24
C CYS A 60 -12.65 3.46 9.47
N CYS A 61 -12.39 4.76 9.42
CA CYS A 61 -11.83 5.49 10.55
C CYS A 61 -12.77 5.50 11.78
N ARG A 62 -12.21 5.84 12.95
CA ARG A 62 -12.97 6.04 14.18
C ARG A 62 -14.18 6.95 13.92
N ASN A 63 -15.31 6.61 14.55
CA ASN A 63 -16.63 7.25 14.40
C ASN A 63 -17.36 6.94 13.08
N LEU A 64 -16.78 6.10 12.22
CA LEU A 64 -17.41 5.65 10.98
C LEU A 64 -17.70 4.15 11.03
N LEU A 65 -18.72 3.72 10.28
CA LEU A 65 -19.06 2.32 10.01
C LEU A 65 -19.07 2.07 8.51
N CYS A 66 -18.74 0.85 8.11
CA CYS A 66 -18.84 0.46 6.71
C CYS A 66 -20.28 0.10 6.34
N LEU A 67 -20.83 0.85 5.40
CA LEU A 67 -22.12 0.53 4.81
C LEU A 67 -21.90 -0.48 3.69
N SER A 68 -21.90 -1.77 4.04
CA SER A 68 -21.47 -2.87 3.16
C SER A 68 -22.18 -2.89 1.80
N TYR A 69 -23.47 -2.58 1.75
CA TYR A 69 -24.22 -2.53 0.48
C TYR A 69 -23.76 -1.41 -0.46
N ALA A 70 -23.20 -0.32 0.08
CA ALA A 70 -22.72 0.84 -0.68
C ALA A 70 -21.19 0.87 -0.78
N ALA A 71 -20.50 -0.08 -0.12
CA ALA A 71 -19.04 -0.14 0.04
C ALA A 71 -18.42 1.20 0.48
N LYS A 72 -19.08 1.93 1.40
CA LYS A 72 -18.67 3.29 1.82
C LYS A 72 -18.74 3.50 3.33
N CYS A 73 -17.79 4.27 3.85
CA CYS A 73 -17.78 4.67 5.25
C CYS A 73 -18.79 5.80 5.53
N VAL A 74 -19.67 5.58 6.50
CA VAL A 74 -20.69 6.54 6.94
C VAL A 74 -20.59 6.77 8.44
N PRO A 75 -21.10 7.89 8.98
CA PRO A 75 -21.12 8.14 10.41
C PRO A 75 -21.78 7.00 11.18
N LYS A 76 -21.17 6.59 12.29
CA LYS A 76 -21.79 5.61 13.18
C LYS A 76 -22.97 6.26 13.89
N PHE A 77 -24.14 5.66 13.78
CA PHE A 77 -25.32 6.05 14.54
C PHE A 77 -25.35 5.32 15.89
N GLY A 78 -25.74 6.02 16.96
CA GLY A 78 -25.87 5.46 18.31
C GLY A 78 -24.91 6.08 19.34
N LEU A 79 -24.85 5.47 20.53
CA LEU A 79 -24.02 5.92 21.64
C LEU A 79 -22.53 5.61 21.38
N GLN A 80 -21.68 6.64 21.24
CA GLN A 80 -20.23 6.45 21.21
C GLN A 80 -19.68 6.46 22.64
N ILE A 81 -19.27 5.29 23.13
CA ILE A 81 -18.58 5.16 24.41
C ILE A 81 -17.09 5.50 24.21
N PRO A 82 -16.52 6.49 24.91
CA PRO A 82 -15.11 6.82 24.79
C PRO A 82 -14.24 5.62 25.19
N GLY A 83 -13.23 5.31 24.37
CA GLY A 83 -12.28 4.22 24.61
C GLY A 83 -12.68 2.84 24.08
N GLN A 84 -13.92 2.64 23.62
CA GLN A 84 -14.31 1.36 22.98
C GLN A 84 -13.76 1.19 21.56
N ASP A 85 -13.62 2.28 20.82
CA ASP A 85 -13.13 2.27 19.46
C ASP A 85 -11.67 2.76 19.43
N THR A 86 -10.74 1.81 19.26
CA THR A 86 -9.29 2.07 19.23
C THR A 86 -8.77 2.39 17.84
N ARG A 87 -9.62 2.36 16.79
CA ARG A 87 -9.24 2.68 15.41
C ARG A 87 -8.68 4.10 15.30
N PRO A 88 -7.82 4.37 14.29
CA PRO A 88 -7.25 5.70 14.10
C PRO A 88 -8.33 6.74 13.79
N LEU A 89 -8.07 7.98 14.23
CA LEU A 89 -8.86 9.14 13.84
C LEU A 89 -8.53 9.48 12.39
N GLY A 90 -9.56 9.56 11.56
CA GLY A 90 -9.42 9.92 10.14
C GLY A 90 -9.32 11.43 9.92
N PRO A 91 -9.05 11.85 8.68
CA PRO A 91 -9.11 13.26 8.30
C PRO A 91 -10.56 13.75 8.41
N GLY A 92 -10.88 14.39 9.54
CA GLY A 92 -12.21 14.95 9.80
C GLY A 92 -12.57 16.09 8.83
N PRO A 93 -13.78 16.66 8.96
CA PRO A 93 -14.78 16.44 10.02
C PRO A 93 -15.77 15.29 9.75
N TYR A 94 -16.32 14.67 10.80
CA TYR A 94 -17.33 13.61 10.71
C TYR A 94 -18.47 13.75 11.74
N PRO A 95 -19.76 13.80 11.32
CA PRO A 95 -20.24 14.33 10.04
C PRO A 95 -20.01 15.85 9.96
N PRO A 96 -19.66 16.43 8.79
CA PRO A 96 -19.82 17.87 8.61
C PRO A 96 -21.31 18.17 8.68
N TYR A 97 -21.66 19.19 9.44
CA TYR A 97 -23.00 19.75 9.58
C TYR A 97 -23.81 19.60 8.28
N GLN A 98 -24.93 18.86 8.36
CA GLN A 98 -25.93 18.83 7.30
C GLN A 98 -26.71 20.14 7.42
N GLY A 99 -26.27 21.15 6.67
CA GLY A 99 -27.05 22.38 6.45
C GLY A 99 -28.28 22.10 5.60
#